data_AF-A0A3C1C276-F1
#
_entry.id   AF-A0A3C1C276-F1
#
_cell.length_a   1.000
_cell.length_b   1.000
_cell.length_c   1.000
_cell.angle_alpha   90.00
_cell.angle_beta   90.00
_cell.angle_gamma   90.00
#
_symmetry.space_group_name_H-M   'P 1'
#
loop_
_entity.id
_entity.type
_entity.pdbx_description
1 polymer ?
#
loop_
_entity_poly.entity_id
_entity_poly.type
_entity_poly.pdbx_seq_one_letter_code
_entity_poly.pdbx_strand_id
1 'polypeptide(L)'
;MGLKTYKPKTAALRFTTLSDFEGISKKRPERGLIQIKKSQGGRNAQGRITVRHRGGGHKKFLRLVDFKRHDKLDIPAKVQAIEYDPNRTARLALLAYADGEKRY
;
A
#
# COMPACT_ATOMS: atom_id res chain seq x y z
N MET A 1 -15.03 -0.30 -2.60
CA MET A 1 -14.55 -1.00 -1.39
C MET A 1 -15.77 -1.22 -0.53
N GLY A 2 -16.40 -2.36 -0.68
CA GLY A 2 -17.41 -2.82 0.26
C GLY A 2 -16.79 -3.21 1.60
N LEU A 3 -17.67 -3.40 2.57
CA LEU A 3 -17.30 -3.82 3.92
C LEU A 3 -17.71 -5.28 4.11
N LYS A 4 -16.78 -6.09 4.62
CA LYS A 4 -17.01 -7.47 5.01
C LYS A 4 -17.22 -7.55 6.52
N THR A 5 -18.43 -7.92 6.91
CA THR A 5 -18.80 -8.26 8.29
C THR A 5 -18.59 -9.75 8.53
N TYR A 6 -18.34 -10.13 9.78
CA TYR A 6 -18.13 -11.54 10.17
C TYR A 6 -19.31 -12.03 11.02
N LYS A 7 -19.65 -13.32 10.89
CA LYS A 7 -20.56 -13.96 11.86
C LYS A 7 -19.93 -13.90 13.26
N PRO A 8 -20.71 -13.64 14.33
CA PRO A 8 -20.20 -13.43 15.68
C PRO A 8 -19.81 -14.77 16.35
N LYS A 9 -18.84 -15.48 15.79
CA LYS A 9 -18.34 -16.77 16.31
C LYS A 9 -17.47 -16.59 17.56
N THR A 10 -16.85 -15.42 17.72
CA THR A 10 -16.06 -15.05 18.89
C THR A 10 -16.40 -13.62 19.31
N ALA A 11 -16.11 -13.26 20.57
CA ALA A 11 -16.36 -11.91 21.09
C ALA A 11 -15.66 -10.82 20.24
N ALA A 12 -14.42 -11.10 19.79
CA ALA A 12 -13.66 -10.18 18.94
C ALA A 12 -14.32 -9.96 17.56
N LEU A 13 -14.84 -11.03 16.93
CA LEU A 13 -15.45 -10.93 15.60
C LEU A 13 -16.81 -10.24 15.59
N ARG A 14 -17.49 -10.10 16.73
CA ARG A 14 -18.84 -9.51 16.84
C ARG A 14 -18.94 -8.11 16.22
N PHE A 15 -17.91 -7.28 16.40
CA PHE A 15 -17.87 -5.90 15.91
C PHE A 15 -16.81 -5.70 14.83
N THR A 16 -16.11 -6.75 14.42
CA THR A 16 -15.03 -6.64 13.43
C THR A 16 -15.62 -6.48 12.04
N THR A 17 -15.26 -5.37 11.38
CA THR A 17 -15.55 -5.11 9.98
C THR A 17 -14.25 -4.86 9.24
N LEU A 18 -14.03 -5.55 8.13
CA LEU A 18 -12.84 -5.36 7.29
C LEU A 18 -13.23 -4.85 5.91
N SER A 19 -12.29 -4.20 5.21
CA SER A 19 -12.48 -3.88 3.80
C SER A 19 -12.58 -5.17 2.99
N ASP A 20 -13.46 -5.17 2.00
CA ASP A 20 -13.37 -6.13 0.92
C ASP A 20 -12.12 -5.87 0.07
N PHE A 21 -11.62 -6.94 -0.55
CA PHE A 21 -10.51 -6.89 -1.49
C PHE A 21 -10.99 -7.11 -2.93
N GLU A 22 -12.29 -6.91 -3.16
CA GLU A 22 -12.90 -7.02 -4.49
C GLU A 22 -12.36 -5.92 -5.41
N GLY A 23 -11.96 -6.28 -6.63
CA GLY A 23 -11.31 -5.37 -7.58
C GLY A 23 -9.80 -5.23 -7.40
N ILE A 24 -9.15 -5.98 -6.51
CA ILE A 24 -7.69 -6.13 -6.51
C ILE A 24 -7.32 -7.28 -7.45
N SER A 25 -6.60 -6.95 -8.52
CA SER A 25 -6.27 -7.91 -9.58
C SER A 25 -4.99 -8.68 -9.31
N LYS A 26 -4.02 -8.10 -8.59
CA LYS A 26 -2.72 -8.72 -8.30
C LYS A 26 -2.41 -8.68 -6.82
N LYS A 27 -1.99 -9.83 -6.26
CA LYS A 27 -1.67 -9.97 -4.83
C LYS A 27 -0.20 -9.64 -4.49
N ARG A 28 0.71 -9.71 -5.47
CA ARG A 28 2.15 -9.47 -5.27
C ARG A 28 2.57 -8.18 -5.98
N PRO A 29 3.33 -7.29 -5.32
CA PRO A 29 3.79 -6.05 -5.93
C PRO A 29 4.91 -6.29 -6.94
N GLU A 30 5.15 -5.30 -7.80
CA GLU A 30 6.24 -5.33 -8.78
C GLU A 30 7.61 -5.20 -8.08
N ARG A 31 8.51 -6.16 -8.34
CA ARG A 31 9.79 -6.29 -7.61
C ARG A 31 10.71 -5.07 -7.75
N GLY A 32 10.69 -4.40 -8.90
CA GLY A 32 11.51 -3.20 -9.14
C GLY A 32 10.97 -1.94 -8.45
N LEU A 33 9.71 -1.94 -8.02
CA LEU A 33 9.02 -0.77 -7.46
C LEU A 33 8.78 -0.88 -5.95
N ILE A 34 9.50 -1.78 -5.28
CA ILE A 34 9.45 -1.95 -3.83
C ILE A 34 10.78 -1.61 -3.16
N GLN A 35 10.70 -0.99 -1.99
CA GLN A 35 11.85 -0.71 -1.14
C GLN A 35 11.57 -1.16 0.29
N ILE A 36 12.61 -1.50 1.05
CA ILE A 36 12.46 -1.79 2.48
C ILE A 36 12.08 -0.49 3.21
N LYS A 37 10.92 -0.48 3.87
CA LYS A 37 10.54 0.60 4.77
C LYS A 37 11.06 0.32 6.17
N LYS A 38 12.13 1.01 6.57
CA LYS A 38 12.67 0.92 7.92
C LYS A 38 11.68 1.51 8.93
N SER A 39 11.31 0.74 9.95
CA SER A 39 10.47 1.23 11.04
C SER A 39 11.33 2.01 12.03
N GLN A 40 10.87 3.21 12.41
CA GLN A 40 11.54 4.05 13.42
C GLN A 40 10.97 3.85 14.83
N GLY A 41 9.85 3.15 14.97
CA GLY A 41 9.22 2.92 16.28
C GLY A 41 8.85 4.19 17.06
N GLY A 42 8.65 5.32 16.36
CA GLY A 42 8.37 6.63 17.00
C GLY A 42 9.61 7.34 17.56
N ARG A 43 10.81 6.86 17.27
CA ARG A 43 12.08 7.46 17.70
C ARG A 43 12.68 8.39 16.64
N ASN A 44 13.41 9.39 17.09
CA ASN A 44 14.18 10.30 16.23
C ASN A 44 15.63 9.81 16.03
N ALA A 45 16.45 10.61 15.34
CA ALA A 45 17.87 10.31 15.09
C ALA A 45 18.73 10.15 16.36
N GLN A 46 18.31 10.71 17.50
CA GLN A 46 18.99 10.55 18.79
C GLN A 46 18.49 9.32 19.58
N GLY A 47 17.59 8.51 19.00
CA GLY A 47 16.98 7.36 19.66
C GLY A 47 15.88 7.71 20.67
N ARG A 48 15.53 8.99 20.82
CA ARG A 48 14.51 9.45 21.77
C ARG A 48 13.11 9.27 21.19
N ILE A 49 12.16 8.86 22.03
CA ILE A 49 10.74 8.79 21.66
C ILE A 49 10.24 10.21 21.44
N THR A 50 9.89 10.54 20.20
CA THR A 50 9.29 11.83 19.82
C THR A 50 7.81 11.67 19.47
N VAL A 51 7.41 10.47 19.01
CA VAL A 51 6.01 10.11 18.76
C VAL A 51 5.68 8.87 19.58
N ARG A 52 4.75 9.02 20.53
CA ARG A 52 4.27 7.93 21.41
C ARG A 52 3.32 6.97 20.66
N HIS A 53 3.08 5.80 21.26
CA HIS A 53 2.16 4.77 20.75
C HIS A 53 2.47 4.27 19.33
N ARG A 54 3.75 4.27 18.94
CA ARG A 54 4.25 3.73 17.67
C ARG A 54 5.22 2.57 17.95
N GLY A 55 5.15 1.50 17.16
CA GLY A 55 6.01 0.32 17.31
C GLY A 55 5.23 -0.99 17.16
N GLY A 56 5.92 -2.13 16.98
CA GLY A 56 5.30 -3.47 16.99
C GLY A 56 4.45 -3.86 15.76
N GLY A 57 4.31 -2.98 14.76
CA GLY A 57 3.53 -3.28 13.57
C GLY A 57 4.20 -4.30 12.62
N HIS A 58 3.38 -4.97 11.80
CA HIS A 58 3.86 -5.89 10.76
C HIS A 58 4.83 -5.20 9.79
N LYS A 59 5.87 -5.92 9.36
CA LYS A 59 6.87 -5.42 8.38
C LYS A 59 6.20 -5.02 7.07
N LYS A 60 6.58 -3.87 6.52
CA LYS A 60 6.03 -3.34 5.26
C LYS A 60 7.15 -3.00 4.28
N PHE A 61 6.88 -3.20 3.01
CA PHE A 61 7.68 -2.62 1.92
C PHE A 61 7.07 -1.29 1.51
N LEU A 62 7.89 -0.28 1.21
CA LEU A 62 7.43 0.94 0.57
C LEU A 62 7.14 0.64 -0.91
N ARG A 63 6.05 1.19 -1.45
CA ARG A 63 5.77 1.18 -2.89
C ARG A 63 6.20 2.52 -3.46
N LEU A 64 7.10 2.50 -4.43
CA LEU A 64 7.56 3.68 -5.14
C LEU A 64 6.43 4.16 -6.06
N VAL A 65 5.78 5.25 -5.67
CA VAL A 65 4.67 5.86 -6.40
C VAL A 65 5.14 7.12 -7.08
N ASP A 66 4.72 7.30 -8.33
CA ASP A 66 4.96 8.50 -9.10
C ASP A 66 3.90 9.57 -8.78
N PHE A 67 4.25 10.45 -7.85
CA PHE A 67 3.42 11.61 -7.51
C PHE A 67 3.61 12.80 -8.47
N LYS A 68 4.63 12.79 -9.35
CA LYS A 68 4.97 13.95 -10.18
C LYS A 68 4.38 13.85 -11.58
N ARG A 69 4.53 12.71 -12.25
CA ARG A 69 4.06 12.42 -13.63
C ARG A 69 4.49 13.38 -14.76
N HIS A 70 5.25 14.42 -14.43
CA HIS A 70 5.73 15.48 -15.34
C HIS A 70 6.58 15.02 -16.53
N ASP A 71 7.25 13.88 -16.42
CA ASP A 71 8.19 13.35 -17.41
C ASP A 71 7.52 12.38 -18.40
N LYS A 72 6.22 12.11 -18.24
CA LYS A 72 5.42 11.22 -19.09
C LYS A 72 4.24 11.96 -19.73
N LEU A 73 4.50 13.16 -20.26
CA LEU A 73 3.50 13.92 -21.02
C LEU A 73 3.25 13.22 -22.36
N ASP A 74 1.98 13.05 -22.72
CA ASP A 74 1.51 12.42 -23.96
C ASP A 74 1.97 10.97 -24.21
N ILE A 75 2.55 10.31 -23.20
CA ILE A 75 2.89 8.89 -23.26
C ILE A 75 1.71 8.08 -22.69
N PRO A 76 0.98 7.32 -23.51
CA PRO A 76 -0.14 6.54 -23.02
C PRO A 76 0.34 5.41 -22.11
N ALA A 77 -0.46 5.12 -21.08
CA ALA A 77 -0.22 4.02 -20.17
C ALA A 77 -1.46 3.13 -20.07
N LYS A 78 -1.24 1.83 -20.02
CA LYS A 78 -2.28 0.84 -19.73
C LYS A 78 -2.29 0.52 -18.24
N VAL A 79 -3.46 0.57 -17.62
CA VAL A 79 -3.65 0.04 -16.27
C VAL A 79 -3.50 -1.47 -16.33
N GLN A 80 -2.39 -1.98 -15.81
CA GLN A 80 -2.07 -3.40 -15.79
C GLN A 80 -2.71 -4.10 -14.59
N ALA A 81 -2.71 -3.47 -13.43
CA ALA A 81 -3.27 -4.05 -12.21
C ALA A 81 -3.74 -3.00 -11.21
N ILE A 82 -4.65 -3.40 -10.33
CA ILE A 82 -5.01 -2.65 -9.12
C ILE A 82 -4.56 -3.49 -7.92
N GLU A 83 -3.82 -2.86 -7.01
CA GLU A 83 -3.10 -3.52 -5.93
C GLU A 83 -3.37 -2.89 -4.56
N TYR A 84 -3.20 -3.71 -3.52
CA TYR A 84 -3.23 -3.26 -2.14
C TYR A 84 -1.88 -2.66 -1.71
N ASP A 85 -1.91 -1.49 -1.05
CA ASP A 85 -0.73 -0.92 -0.39
C ASP A 85 -0.93 -0.73 1.12
N PRO A 86 -0.16 -1.41 2.00
CA PRO A 86 -0.19 -1.25 3.44
C PRO A 86 0.41 0.07 3.97
N ASN A 87 0.95 0.95 3.11
CA ASN A 87 1.49 2.25 3.54
C ASN A 87 0.48 3.39 3.51
N ARG A 88 -0.67 3.20 2.87
CA ARG A 88 -1.72 4.22 2.69
C ARG A 88 -3.10 3.56 2.70
N THR A 89 -4.15 4.37 2.66
CA THR A 89 -5.54 3.91 2.65
C THR A 89 -6.02 3.59 1.23
N ALA A 90 -5.56 4.34 0.23
CA ALA A 90 -5.91 4.13 -1.17
C ALA A 90 -5.25 2.88 -1.80
N ARG A 91 -5.90 2.29 -2.80
CA ARG A 91 -5.32 1.26 -3.68
C ARG A 91 -4.39 1.90 -4.71
N LEU A 92 -3.44 1.12 -5.24
CA LEU A 92 -2.53 1.55 -6.31
C LEU A 92 -2.90 0.94 -7.64
N ALA A 93 -2.69 1.70 -8.71
CA ALA A 93 -2.75 1.18 -10.06
C ALA A 93 -1.33 0.97 -10.57
N LEU A 94 -0.98 -0.24 -11.00
CA LEU A 94 0.25 -0.49 -11.74
C LEU A 94 0.02 -0.10 -13.20
N LEU A 95 0.74 0.92 -13.65
CA LEU A 95 0.71 1.41 -15.02
C LEU A 95 1.88 0.82 -15.80
N ALA A 96 1.60 0.36 -17.02
CA ALA A 96 2.61 0.02 -18.01
C ALA A 96 2.53 1.06 -19.14
N TYR A 97 3.55 1.89 -19.26
CA TYR A 97 3.66 2.91 -20.31
C TYR A 97 4.05 2.28 -21.64
N ALA A 98 3.73 2.95 -22.75
CA ALA A 98 4.06 2.50 -24.10
C ALA A 98 5.58 2.42 -24.35
N ASP A 99 6.39 3.16 -23.59
CA ASP A 99 7.86 3.11 -23.63
C ASP A 99 8.46 1.92 -22.84
N GLY A 100 7.62 1.09 -22.23
CA GLY A 100 8.03 -0.09 -21.48
C GLY A 100 8.27 0.15 -19.99
N GLU A 101 8.21 1.40 -19.51
CA GLU A 101 8.38 1.69 -18.09
C GLU A 101 7.11 1.33 -17.30
N LYS A 102 7.30 0.88 -16.06
CA LYS A 102 6.20 0.62 -15.12
C LYS A 102 6.28 1.55 -13.92
N ARG A 103 5.14 2.10 -13.52
CA ARG A 103 5.02 2.95 -12.31
C ARG A 103 3.74 2.68 -11.56
N TYR A 104 3.73 3.01 -10.27
CA TYR A 104 2.53 3.10 -9.44
C TYR A 104 2.05 4.54 -9.30
#